data_AF-A0AAD9DD80-F1
#
_entry.id   AF-A0AAD9DD80-F1
#
_cell.length_a   1.000
_cell.length_b   1.000
_cell.length_c   1.000
_cell.angle_alpha   90.00
_cell.angle_beta   90.00
_cell.angle_gamma   90.00
#
_symmetry.space_group_name_H-M   'P 1'
#
loop_
_entity.id
_entity.type
_entity.pdbx_description
1 polymer ?
#
loop_
_entity_poly.entity_id
_entity_poly.type
_entity_poly.pdbx_seq_one_letter_code
_entity_poly.pdbx_strand_id
1 'polypeptide(L)'
;MIYRNIPKSASSTSRHAMMDFLEGQDLQLKHDELINLIHEDNYTMVSFIREPLTRFYSSYDEAYFRMGPWMGEGEIVWDKPKLREWFKNVKHKMDKYPYLYEGMKEINDFRKMYCPKEVLGTGRFLDCNEYDSIDDGRLLKRFEQFVHDYDGIEPFDVHLNMQTTNLIYGSSGEPLPMSALYNASDAEKEWQEVASQKGVTILDGEMKHGRHQSRRFDVSKVSEATQQKICQILALDYCCLNFKLPKVCDDVGLYCALEQMEGQRMWKKDDSLNVVIRPWGK
;
A
#
# COMPACT_ATOMS: atom_id res chain seq x y z
N MET A 1 9.51 -21.31 -0.51
CA MET A 1 9.61 -19.84 -0.31
C MET A 1 8.21 -19.28 -0.15
N ILE A 2 8.02 -18.29 0.72
CA ILE A 2 6.76 -17.59 0.94
C ILE A 2 6.96 -16.13 0.56
N TYR A 3 6.10 -15.62 -0.31
CA TYR A 3 6.01 -14.18 -0.57
C TYR A 3 4.86 -13.59 0.24
N ARG A 4 5.17 -12.68 1.16
CA ARG A 4 4.16 -11.93 1.91
C ARG A 4 3.80 -10.68 1.13
N ASN A 5 2.59 -10.61 0.58
CA ASN A 5 2.15 -9.44 -0.17
C ASN A 5 1.81 -8.25 0.74
N ILE A 6 2.56 -7.16 0.64
CA ILE A 6 2.22 -5.87 1.27
C ILE A 6 1.48 -5.00 0.24
N PRO A 7 0.28 -4.49 0.56
CA PRO A 7 -0.49 -3.68 -0.37
C PRO A 7 0.30 -2.47 -0.91
N LYS A 8 0.27 -2.30 -2.24
CA LYS A 8 0.95 -1.27 -3.05
C LYS A 8 2.49 -1.26 -2.98
N SER A 9 3.10 -2.31 -2.46
CA SER A 9 4.55 -2.51 -2.45
C SER A 9 4.92 -3.60 -3.46
N ALA A 10 4.92 -3.24 -4.75
CA ALA A 10 5.12 -4.16 -5.89
C ALA A 10 4.11 -5.32 -6.00
N SER A 11 2.89 -5.18 -5.44
CA SER A 11 1.93 -6.28 -5.35
C SER A 11 1.53 -6.93 -6.68
N SER A 12 1.41 -6.15 -7.75
CA SER A 12 1.04 -6.69 -9.08
C SER A 12 2.22 -7.43 -9.73
N THR A 13 3.39 -6.79 -9.75
CA THR A 13 4.65 -7.37 -10.23
C THR A 13 5.00 -8.64 -9.48
N SER A 14 4.79 -8.66 -8.16
CA SER A 14 5.11 -9.83 -7.34
C SER A 14 4.15 -11.00 -7.56
N ARG A 15 2.86 -10.74 -7.80
CA ARG A 15 1.93 -11.82 -8.20
C ARG A 15 2.33 -12.41 -9.55
N HIS A 16 2.69 -11.56 -10.51
CA HIS A 16 3.21 -11.97 -11.81
C HIS A 16 4.45 -12.85 -11.66
N ALA A 17 5.46 -12.39 -10.89
CA ALA A 17 6.67 -13.17 -10.59
C ALA A 17 6.33 -14.55 -9.99
N MET A 18 5.51 -14.54 -8.94
CA MET A 18 5.19 -15.74 -8.18
C MET A 18 4.39 -16.74 -9.02
N MET A 19 3.32 -16.31 -9.70
CA MET A 19 2.42 -17.23 -10.40
C MET A 19 2.99 -17.70 -11.73
N ASP A 20 3.59 -16.79 -12.51
CA ASP A 20 3.91 -17.08 -13.91
C ASP A 20 5.32 -17.67 -14.07
N PHE A 21 6.23 -17.39 -13.14
CA PHE A 21 7.62 -17.88 -13.19
C PHE A 21 7.99 -18.84 -12.08
N LEU A 22 7.42 -18.70 -10.89
CA LEU A 22 7.79 -19.49 -9.71
C LEU A 22 6.73 -20.53 -9.31
N GLU A 23 5.72 -20.73 -10.15
CA GLU A 23 4.62 -21.70 -9.93
C GLU A 23 3.92 -21.54 -8.57
N GLY A 24 3.90 -20.31 -8.07
CA GLY A 24 3.35 -19.94 -6.78
C GLY A 24 1.82 -20.00 -6.76
N GLN A 25 1.27 -20.15 -5.55
CA GLN A 25 -0.17 -20.17 -5.30
C GLN A 25 -0.54 -19.08 -4.30
N ASP A 26 -1.70 -18.45 -4.50
CA ASP A 26 -2.24 -17.48 -3.55
C ASP A 26 -2.99 -18.22 -2.43
N LEU A 27 -2.44 -18.17 -1.21
CA LEU A 27 -2.94 -18.91 -0.06
C LEU A 27 -3.23 -17.95 1.10
N GLN A 28 -4.37 -18.16 1.76
CA GLN A 28 -4.68 -17.53 3.04
C GLN A 28 -4.28 -18.47 4.17
N LEU A 29 -3.04 -18.34 4.63
CA LEU A 29 -2.48 -19.15 5.71
C LEU A 29 -2.83 -18.56 7.08
N LYS A 30 -3.17 -19.43 8.04
CA LYS A 30 -3.25 -19.04 9.45
C LYS A 30 -1.84 -18.83 10.03
N HIS A 31 -1.78 -18.19 11.21
CA HIS A 31 -0.52 -17.91 11.90
C HIS A 31 0.30 -19.18 12.15
N ASP A 32 -0.28 -20.17 12.82
CA ASP A 32 0.43 -21.41 13.19
C ASP A 32 0.92 -22.18 11.95
N GLU A 33 0.10 -22.22 10.90
CA GLU A 33 0.47 -22.84 9.62
C GLU A 33 1.68 -22.13 8.98
N LEU A 34 1.66 -20.78 9.00
CA LEU A 34 2.74 -19.97 8.46
C LEU A 34 4.06 -20.18 9.23
N ILE A 35 3.99 -20.21 10.56
CA ILE A 35 5.11 -20.45 11.47
C ILE A 35 5.68 -21.85 11.24
N ASN A 36 4.84 -22.88 11.15
CA ASN A 36 5.29 -24.25 10.91
C ASN A 36 6.01 -24.38 9.56
N LEU A 37 5.48 -23.78 8.49
CA LEU A 37 6.17 -23.77 7.19
C LEU A 37 7.57 -23.14 7.27
N ILE A 38 7.74 -22.10 8.08
CA ILE A 38 9.02 -21.38 8.19
C ILE A 38 10.02 -22.15 9.05
N HIS A 39 9.58 -22.64 10.22
CA HIS A 39 10.48 -23.25 11.20
C HIS A 39 10.68 -24.75 10.99
N GLU A 40 9.65 -25.49 10.59
CA GLU A 40 9.71 -26.94 10.41
C GLU A 40 10.12 -27.28 8.97
N ASP A 41 9.53 -26.59 7.99
CA ASP A 41 9.77 -26.87 6.57
C ASP A 41 10.83 -25.97 5.92
N ASN A 42 11.51 -25.13 6.71
CA ASN A 42 12.59 -24.23 6.29
C ASN A 42 12.21 -23.30 5.12
N TYR A 43 10.95 -22.86 5.06
CA TYR A 43 10.56 -21.86 4.07
C TYR A 43 11.16 -20.50 4.42
N THR A 44 11.82 -19.87 3.45
CA THR A 44 12.18 -18.45 3.55
C THR A 44 10.97 -17.57 3.30
N MET A 45 10.82 -16.49 4.07
CA MET A 45 9.77 -15.50 3.89
C MET A 45 10.36 -14.19 3.34
N VAL A 46 9.83 -13.72 2.22
CA VAL A 46 10.27 -12.47 1.60
C VAL A 46 9.09 -11.54 1.33
N SER A 47 9.37 -10.24 1.29
CA SER A 47 8.36 -9.23 0.94
C SER A 47 9.02 -8.04 0.26
N PHE A 48 8.20 -7.20 -0.34
CA PHE A 48 8.61 -5.91 -0.88
C PHE A 48 8.02 -4.79 -0.04
N ILE A 49 8.84 -3.78 0.21
CA ILE A 49 8.45 -2.52 0.84
C ILE A 49 8.68 -1.38 -0.14
N ARG A 50 7.96 -0.29 0.00
CA ARG A 50 8.04 0.87 -0.88
C ARG A 50 8.27 2.12 -0.04
N GLU A 51 8.98 3.08 -0.62
CA GLU A 51 9.15 4.40 -0.02
C GLU A 51 7.77 4.97 0.41
N PRO A 52 7.60 5.39 1.68
CA PRO A 52 6.27 5.64 2.25
C PRO A 52 5.44 6.71 1.54
N LEU A 53 6.03 7.86 1.15
CA LEU A 53 5.29 8.97 0.54
C LEU A 53 4.71 8.57 -0.83
N THR A 54 5.54 8.01 -1.71
CA THR A 54 5.10 7.54 -3.03
C THR A 54 4.15 6.36 -2.94
N ARG A 55 4.31 5.50 -1.94
CA ARG A 55 3.34 4.45 -1.63
C ARG A 55 1.99 5.05 -1.24
N PHE A 56 1.95 6.06 -0.38
CA PHE A 56 0.70 6.70 0.06
C PHE A 56 -0.13 7.19 -1.11
N TYR A 57 0.46 7.88 -2.10
CA TYR A 57 -0.28 8.30 -3.31
C TYR A 57 -0.89 7.11 -4.05
N SER A 58 -0.15 5.99 -4.12
CA SER A 58 -0.65 4.74 -4.73
C SER A 58 -1.80 4.13 -3.96
N SER A 59 -1.68 4.14 -2.65
CA SER A 59 -2.64 3.56 -1.73
C SER A 59 -3.92 4.37 -1.68
N TYR A 60 -3.81 5.70 -1.65
CA TYR A 60 -4.96 6.59 -1.73
C TYR A 60 -5.68 6.44 -3.06
N ASP A 61 -4.98 6.47 -4.19
CA ASP A 61 -5.63 6.37 -5.51
C ASP A 61 -6.41 5.04 -5.66
N GLU A 62 -5.83 3.94 -5.16
CA GLU A 62 -6.52 2.64 -5.11
C GLU A 62 -7.73 2.67 -4.15
N ALA A 63 -7.53 3.18 -2.93
CA ALA A 63 -8.57 3.26 -1.91
C ALA A 63 -9.75 4.12 -2.38
N TYR A 64 -9.45 5.30 -2.95
CA TYR A 64 -10.45 6.21 -3.49
C TYR A 64 -11.29 5.52 -4.57
N PHE A 65 -10.67 4.74 -5.46
CA PHE A 65 -11.41 3.98 -6.47
C PHE A 65 -12.29 2.88 -5.87
N ARG A 66 -11.74 2.10 -4.92
CA ARG A 66 -12.42 0.96 -4.29
C ARG A 66 -13.54 1.37 -3.34
N MET A 67 -13.49 2.59 -2.82
CA MET A 67 -14.49 3.16 -1.94
C MET A 67 -15.45 4.09 -2.69
N GLY A 68 -15.44 4.12 -4.03
CA GLY A 68 -16.39 4.94 -4.78
C GLY A 68 -17.83 4.40 -4.79
N PRO A 69 -18.86 5.26 -4.92
CA PRO A 69 -20.28 4.83 -4.96
C PRO A 69 -20.60 3.76 -6.01
N TRP A 70 -19.84 3.73 -7.12
CA TRP A 70 -19.96 2.71 -8.17
C TRP A 70 -19.62 1.28 -7.72
N MET A 71 -19.06 1.09 -6.54
CA MET A 71 -18.74 -0.23 -5.96
C MET A 71 -19.92 -0.87 -5.22
N GLY A 72 -21.06 -0.16 -5.08
CA GLY A 72 -22.27 -0.71 -4.47
C GLY A 72 -23.16 -1.46 -5.47
N GLU A 73 -23.63 -0.74 -6.48
CA GLU A 73 -24.56 -1.26 -7.50
C GLU A 73 -24.08 -1.00 -8.93
N GLY A 74 -22.87 -0.48 -9.11
CA GLY A 74 -22.33 -0.19 -10.44
C GLY A 74 -21.92 -1.44 -11.23
N GLU A 75 -21.81 -1.26 -12.54
CA GLU A 75 -21.49 -2.33 -13.50
C GLU A 75 -20.17 -3.07 -13.19
N ILE A 76 -19.20 -2.38 -12.59
CA ILE A 76 -17.85 -2.91 -12.28
C ILE A 76 -17.87 -4.11 -11.34
N VAL A 77 -18.88 -4.17 -10.48
CA VAL A 77 -19.00 -5.16 -9.41
C VAL A 77 -20.24 -6.03 -9.56
N TRP A 78 -20.97 -5.88 -10.68
CA TRP A 78 -22.23 -6.59 -10.91
C TRP A 78 -22.06 -8.11 -10.81
N ASP A 79 -20.96 -8.63 -11.37
CA ASP A 79 -20.56 -10.03 -11.37
C ASP A 79 -19.77 -10.46 -10.12
N LYS A 80 -19.57 -9.56 -9.14
CA LYS A 80 -18.71 -9.78 -7.96
C LYS A 80 -19.50 -9.63 -6.65
N PRO A 81 -20.39 -10.58 -6.30
CA PRO A 81 -21.28 -10.45 -5.14
C PRO A 81 -20.53 -10.24 -3.82
N LYS A 82 -19.40 -10.94 -3.61
CA LYS A 82 -18.56 -10.78 -2.41
C LYS A 82 -17.98 -9.37 -2.27
N LEU A 83 -17.64 -8.73 -3.38
CA LEU A 83 -17.09 -7.38 -3.38
C LEU A 83 -18.17 -6.34 -3.06
N ARG A 84 -19.39 -6.52 -3.57
CA ARG A 84 -20.54 -5.68 -3.20
C ARG A 84 -20.89 -5.81 -1.72
N GLU A 85 -20.90 -7.04 -1.21
CA GLU A 85 -21.15 -7.30 0.22
C GLU A 85 -20.08 -6.63 1.09
N TRP A 86 -18.80 -6.81 0.75
CA TRP A 86 -17.71 -6.09 1.41
C TRP A 86 -17.93 -4.57 1.37
N PHE A 87 -18.26 -4.01 0.20
CA PHE A 87 -18.52 -2.57 0.05
C PHE A 87 -19.66 -2.10 0.96
N LYS A 88 -20.78 -2.84 1.02
CA LYS A 88 -21.89 -2.52 1.92
C LYS A 88 -21.45 -2.52 3.39
N ASN A 89 -20.57 -3.43 3.78
CA ASN A 89 -20.04 -3.51 5.14
C ASN A 89 -19.07 -2.38 5.47
N VAL A 90 -18.34 -1.83 4.49
CA VAL A 90 -17.35 -0.75 4.70
C VAL A 90 -17.83 0.64 4.30
N LYS A 91 -19.03 0.77 3.70
CA LYS A 91 -19.56 2.04 3.20
C LYS A 91 -19.57 3.16 4.25
N HIS A 92 -19.81 2.84 5.52
CA HIS A 92 -19.76 3.80 6.63
C HIS A 92 -18.40 4.54 6.74
N LYS A 93 -17.31 3.95 6.24
CA LYS A 93 -16.01 4.62 6.15
C LYS A 93 -16.00 5.74 5.12
N MET A 94 -16.76 5.61 4.02
CA MET A 94 -16.96 6.70 3.05
C MET A 94 -17.71 7.87 3.68
N ASP A 95 -18.70 7.56 4.54
CA ASP A 95 -19.53 8.58 5.19
C ASP A 95 -18.73 9.50 6.13
N LYS A 96 -17.52 9.09 6.53
CA LYS A 96 -16.54 9.93 7.26
C LYS A 96 -15.96 11.05 6.39
N TYR A 97 -15.89 10.86 5.06
CA TYR A 97 -15.32 11.81 4.10
C TYR A 97 -16.23 12.00 2.87
N PRO A 98 -17.47 12.51 3.05
CA PRO A 98 -18.49 12.52 1.99
C PRO A 98 -18.10 13.42 0.80
N TYR A 99 -17.28 14.44 1.02
CA TYR A 99 -16.79 15.35 -0.02
C TYR A 99 -15.92 14.63 -1.07
N LEU A 100 -15.35 13.45 -0.76
CA LEU A 100 -14.57 12.67 -1.71
C LEU A 100 -15.37 12.33 -2.95
N TYR A 101 -16.68 12.12 -2.85
CA TYR A 101 -17.50 11.64 -3.96
C TYR A 101 -18.64 12.60 -4.32
N GLU A 102 -18.59 13.84 -3.85
CA GLU A 102 -19.61 14.84 -4.16
C GLU A 102 -19.76 15.01 -5.67
N GLY A 103 -20.99 14.93 -6.18
CA GLY A 103 -21.27 15.02 -7.61
C GLY A 103 -20.85 13.80 -8.45
N MET A 104 -20.41 12.69 -7.83
CA MET A 104 -20.12 11.42 -8.50
C MET A 104 -21.10 10.34 -8.06
N LYS A 105 -21.88 9.79 -8.98
CA LYS A 105 -22.77 8.65 -8.68
C LYS A 105 -22.32 7.38 -9.38
N GLU A 106 -21.82 7.54 -10.59
CA GLU A 106 -21.38 6.44 -11.44
C GLU A 106 -19.87 6.49 -11.69
N ILE A 107 -19.29 5.37 -12.13
CA ILE A 107 -17.88 5.35 -12.50
C ILE A 107 -17.57 6.34 -13.63
N ASN A 108 -18.52 6.56 -14.54
CA ASN A 108 -18.33 7.48 -15.65
C ASN A 108 -18.22 8.93 -15.18
N ASP A 109 -18.82 9.30 -14.05
CA ASP A 109 -18.62 10.63 -13.45
C ASP A 109 -17.17 10.81 -12.98
N PHE A 110 -16.62 9.77 -12.35
CA PHE A 110 -15.23 9.78 -11.92
C PHE A 110 -14.24 9.79 -13.09
N ARG A 111 -14.46 8.95 -14.11
CA ARG A 111 -13.58 8.88 -15.28
C ARG A 111 -13.52 10.19 -16.05
N LYS A 112 -14.61 10.94 -16.14
CA LYS A 112 -14.63 12.28 -16.77
C LYS A 112 -13.67 13.28 -16.11
N MET A 113 -13.25 13.04 -14.86
CA MET A 113 -12.36 13.95 -14.15
C MET A 113 -10.88 13.71 -14.44
N TYR A 114 -10.48 12.53 -14.91
CA TYR A 114 -9.07 12.21 -15.12
C TYR A 114 -8.76 11.60 -16.49
N CYS A 115 -9.74 11.04 -17.20
CA CYS A 115 -9.51 10.35 -18.47
C CYS A 115 -9.74 11.29 -19.66
N PRO A 116 -8.82 11.36 -20.66
CA PRO A 116 -9.00 12.16 -21.87
C PRO A 116 -10.31 11.85 -22.60
N LYS A 117 -10.94 12.87 -23.20
CA LYS A 117 -12.25 12.74 -23.86
C LYS A 117 -12.20 11.77 -25.05
N GLU A 118 -11.06 11.76 -25.74
CA GLU A 118 -10.79 10.92 -26.90
C GLU A 118 -10.83 9.44 -26.51
N VAL A 119 -10.29 9.11 -25.33
CA VAL A 119 -10.28 7.75 -24.77
C VAL A 119 -11.68 7.35 -24.30
N LEU A 120 -12.40 8.26 -23.61
CA LEU A 120 -13.78 8.02 -23.16
C LEU A 120 -14.73 7.72 -24.32
N GLY A 121 -14.55 8.36 -25.47
CA GLY A 121 -15.35 8.15 -26.67
C GLY A 121 -15.23 6.76 -27.30
N THR A 122 -14.16 6.00 -26.98
CA THR A 122 -13.94 4.66 -27.54
C THR A 122 -14.73 3.55 -26.86
N GLY A 123 -15.27 3.82 -25.65
CA GLY A 123 -15.84 2.78 -24.79
C GLY A 123 -14.81 1.86 -24.12
N ARG A 124 -13.51 1.98 -24.44
CA ARG A 124 -12.42 1.21 -23.82
C ARG A 124 -11.92 1.90 -22.56
N PHE A 125 -12.74 1.90 -21.53
CA PHE A 125 -12.46 2.62 -20.30
C PHE A 125 -11.24 2.10 -19.50
N LEU A 126 -10.75 0.90 -19.79
CA LEU A 126 -9.54 0.35 -19.16
C LEU A 126 -8.28 1.11 -19.61
N ASP A 127 -8.31 1.64 -20.84
CA ASP A 127 -7.23 2.39 -21.46
C ASP A 127 -6.98 3.71 -20.72
N CYS A 128 -7.96 4.22 -19.95
CA CYS A 128 -7.78 5.43 -19.11
C CYS A 128 -6.60 5.35 -18.14
N ASN A 129 -6.10 4.15 -17.78
CA ASN A 129 -4.94 4.01 -16.89
C ASN A 129 -3.59 4.10 -17.64
N GLU A 130 -3.61 4.20 -18.96
CA GLU A 130 -2.43 4.28 -19.83
C GLU A 130 -2.12 5.72 -20.27
N TYR A 131 -3.02 6.66 -20.00
CA TYR A 131 -2.88 8.07 -20.36
C TYR A 131 -2.67 8.93 -19.12
N ASP A 132 -1.94 10.02 -19.28
CA ASP A 132 -1.80 11.04 -18.23
C ASP A 132 -3.16 11.61 -17.84
N SER A 133 -3.30 11.91 -16.54
CA SER A 133 -4.54 12.45 -16.02
C SER A 133 -4.81 13.86 -16.55
N ILE A 134 -6.06 14.11 -16.95
CA ILE A 134 -6.57 15.45 -17.31
C ILE A 134 -7.18 16.20 -16.12
N ASP A 135 -6.90 15.79 -14.87
CA ASP A 135 -7.43 16.43 -13.67
C ASP A 135 -7.18 17.95 -13.68
N ASP A 136 -8.27 18.72 -13.52
CA ASP A 136 -8.25 20.19 -13.45
C ASP A 136 -7.91 20.71 -12.05
N GLY A 137 -7.46 19.82 -11.17
CA GLY A 137 -7.11 20.08 -9.77
C GLY A 137 -8.23 19.75 -8.79
N ARG A 138 -9.41 19.29 -9.25
CA ARG A 138 -10.49 18.87 -8.35
C ARG A 138 -10.17 17.59 -7.61
N LEU A 139 -9.58 16.58 -8.28
CA LEU A 139 -9.16 15.35 -7.59
C LEU A 139 -8.00 15.62 -6.64
N LEU A 140 -7.03 16.45 -7.08
CA LEU A 140 -5.96 16.94 -6.22
C LEU A 140 -6.51 17.62 -4.96
N LYS A 141 -7.45 18.56 -5.09
CA LYS A 141 -8.04 19.26 -3.94
C LYS A 141 -8.74 18.30 -2.97
N ARG A 142 -9.44 17.28 -3.47
CA ARG A 142 -10.07 16.25 -2.64
C ARG A 142 -9.04 15.41 -1.90
N PHE A 143 -7.93 15.08 -2.56
CA PHE A 143 -6.82 14.37 -1.94
C PHE A 143 -6.17 15.19 -0.81
N GLU A 144 -5.88 16.47 -1.03
CA GLU A 144 -5.29 17.32 0.01
C GLU A 144 -6.23 17.49 1.21
N GLN A 145 -7.52 17.71 0.95
CA GLN A 145 -8.54 17.76 2.01
C GLN A 145 -8.61 16.44 2.79
N PHE A 146 -8.53 15.30 2.09
CA PHE A 146 -8.48 13.99 2.73
C PHE A 146 -7.28 13.83 3.66
N VAL A 147 -6.09 14.17 3.19
CA VAL A 147 -4.87 14.07 4.01
C VAL A 147 -4.92 15.00 5.22
N HIS A 148 -5.51 16.19 5.06
CA HIS A 148 -5.73 17.11 6.17
C HIS A 148 -6.61 16.48 7.26
N ASP A 149 -7.70 15.83 6.87
CA ASP A 149 -8.69 15.26 7.80
C ASP A 149 -8.32 13.85 8.30
N TYR A 150 -7.44 13.14 7.59
CA TYR A 150 -7.06 11.76 7.89
C TYR A 150 -5.97 11.69 8.97
N ASP A 151 -6.25 10.94 10.05
CA ASP A 151 -5.34 10.78 11.20
C ASP A 151 -4.39 9.58 11.08
N GLY A 152 -4.64 8.66 10.15
CA GLY A 152 -3.83 7.45 9.98
C GLY A 152 -4.09 6.34 11.01
N ILE A 153 -4.97 6.56 12.00
CA ILE A 153 -5.24 5.60 13.07
C ILE A 153 -6.24 4.55 12.59
N GLU A 154 -7.36 5.00 12.03
CA GLU A 154 -8.37 4.11 11.46
C GLU A 154 -8.21 4.06 9.94
N PRO A 155 -7.71 2.97 9.36
CA PRO A 155 -7.44 2.91 7.93
C PRO A 155 -8.74 3.01 7.12
N PHE A 156 -8.77 4.01 6.24
CA PHE A 156 -9.88 4.25 5.32
C PHE A 156 -10.12 3.04 4.40
N ASP A 157 -9.04 2.43 3.92
CA ASP A 157 -9.02 1.15 3.19
C ASP A 157 -7.76 0.37 3.56
N VAL A 158 -7.75 -0.95 3.33
CA VAL A 158 -6.60 -1.83 3.60
C VAL A 158 -5.31 -1.37 2.92
N HIS A 159 -5.39 -0.67 1.77
CA HIS A 159 -4.20 -0.15 1.11
C HIS A 159 -3.53 1.00 1.88
N LEU A 160 -4.27 1.71 2.73
CA LEU A 160 -3.75 2.81 3.55
C LEU A 160 -3.21 2.34 4.92
N ASN A 161 -3.15 1.04 5.16
CA ASN A 161 -2.39 0.48 6.28
C ASN A 161 -0.90 0.80 6.14
N MET A 162 -0.24 1.05 7.27
CA MET A 162 1.22 1.08 7.36
C MET A 162 1.82 -0.26 6.89
N GLN A 163 2.99 -0.22 6.27
CA GLN A 163 3.69 -1.42 5.82
C GLN A 163 4.21 -2.22 7.02
N THR A 164 4.69 -1.52 8.03
CA THR A 164 5.16 -2.08 9.30
C THR A 164 4.13 -2.96 9.99
N THR A 165 2.85 -2.56 9.97
CA THR A 165 1.78 -3.39 10.57
C THR A 165 1.49 -4.66 9.76
N ASN A 166 1.92 -4.74 8.50
CA ASN A 166 1.85 -5.96 7.69
C ASN A 166 3.03 -6.91 7.93
N LEU A 167 4.06 -6.45 8.66
CA LEU A 167 5.27 -7.19 9.03
C LEU A 167 5.25 -7.69 10.48
N ILE A 168 4.12 -7.54 11.17
CA ILE A 168 3.88 -8.08 12.50
C ILE A 168 2.63 -8.98 12.48
N TYR A 169 2.55 -9.86 13.46
CA TYR A 169 1.35 -10.65 13.72
C TYR A 169 0.30 -9.79 14.41
N GLY A 170 -0.89 -9.69 13.82
CA GLY A 170 -1.93 -8.79 14.31
C GLY A 170 -2.46 -9.11 15.72
N SER A 171 -2.35 -10.36 16.17
CA SER A 171 -2.82 -10.78 17.51
C SER A 171 -1.77 -10.64 18.61
N SER A 172 -0.50 -10.97 18.34
CA SER A 172 0.58 -10.92 19.33
C SER A 172 1.42 -9.64 19.25
N GLY A 173 1.43 -8.96 18.11
CA GLY A 173 2.34 -7.86 17.81
C GLY A 173 3.77 -8.31 17.51
N GLU A 174 4.05 -9.61 17.51
CA GLU A 174 5.38 -10.14 17.22
C GLU A 174 5.78 -9.94 15.76
N PRO A 175 7.05 -9.69 15.45
CA PRO A 175 7.51 -9.55 14.07
C PRO A 175 7.35 -10.86 13.30
N LEU A 176 6.97 -10.76 12.03
CA LEU A 176 7.07 -11.89 11.10
C LEU A 176 8.55 -12.26 10.92
N PRO A 177 8.91 -13.56 10.82
CA PRO A 177 10.28 -14.00 10.59
C PRO A 177 10.70 -13.78 9.12
N MET A 178 10.76 -12.51 8.72
CA MET A 178 11.16 -12.08 7.38
C MET A 178 12.63 -12.42 7.14
N SER A 179 12.89 -13.24 6.12
CA SER A 179 14.25 -13.55 5.65
C SER A 179 14.85 -12.40 4.84
N ALA A 180 14.02 -11.69 4.07
CA ALA A 180 14.44 -10.53 3.29
C ALA A 180 13.30 -9.53 3.07
N LEU A 181 13.66 -8.26 3.02
CA LEU A 181 12.80 -7.16 2.58
C LEU A 181 13.46 -6.47 1.39
N TYR A 182 12.72 -6.38 0.30
CA TYR A 182 13.16 -5.86 -0.98
C TYR A 182 12.53 -4.49 -1.26
N ASN A 183 13.15 -3.66 -2.09
CA ASN A 183 12.63 -2.34 -2.43
C ASN A 183 11.77 -2.40 -3.70
N ALA A 184 10.49 -2.05 -3.59
CA ALA A 184 9.55 -2.04 -4.70
C ALA A 184 9.98 -1.18 -5.90
N SER A 185 10.87 -0.21 -5.72
CA SER A 185 11.48 0.56 -6.82
C SER A 185 12.41 -0.28 -7.71
N ASP A 186 12.98 -1.36 -7.17
CA ASP A 186 13.91 -2.27 -7.83
C ASP A 186 13.26 -3.66 -8.09
N ALA A 187 11.92 -3.74 -8.05
CA ALA A 187 11.19 -5.00 -8.03
C ALA A 187 11.50 -5.96 -9.18
N GLU A 188 11.69 -5.45 -10.40
CA GLU A 188 12.06 -6.28 -11.55
C GLU A 188 13.40 -6.99 -11.33
N LYS A 189 14.42 -6.23 -10.94
CA LYS A 189 15.77 -6.74 -10.69
C LYS A 189 15.79 -7.70 -9.49
N GLU A 190 15.12 -7.35 -8.40
CA GLU A 190 15.09 -8.17 -7.19
C GLU A 190 14.32 -9.48 -7.43
N TRP A 191 13.25 -9.48 -8.23
CA TRP A 191 12.56 -10.72 -8.62
C TRP A 191 13.39 -11.60 -9.55
N GLN A 192 14.17 -11.01 -10.48
CA GLN A 192 15.12 -11.76 -11.30
C GLN A 192 16.18 -12.45 -10.44
N GLU A 193 16.69 -11.77 -9.41
CA GLU A 193 17.64 -12.35 -8.46
C GLU A 193 17.01 -13.49 -7.65
N VAL A 194 15.82 -13.28 -7.09
CA VAL A 194 15.07 -14.31 -6.35
C VAL A 194 14.80 -15.53 -7.21
N ALA A 195 14.39 -15.34 -8.47
CA ALA A 195 14.15 -16.44 -9.41
C ALA A 195 15.45 -17.19 -9.73
N SER A 196 16.55 -16.46 -9.96
CA SER A 196 17.86 -17.06 -10.25
C SER A 196 18.35 -17.94 -9.10
N GLN A 197 18.15 -17.51 -7.84
CA GLN A 197 18.45 -18.32 -6.65
C GLN A 197 17.61 -19.62 -6.57
N LYS A 198 16.51 -19.71 -7.33
CA LYS A 198 15.66 -20.90 -7.46
C LYS A 198 15.87 -21.67 -8.76
N GLY A 199 16.90 -21.32 -9.54
CA GLY A 199 17.17 -21.95 -10.83
C GLY A 199 16.18 -21.58 -11.92
N VAL A 200 15.41 -20.50 -11.74
CA VAL A 200 14.45 -19.96 -12.71
C VAL A 200 15.04 -18.71 -13.36
N THR A 201 14.96 -18.62 -14.68
CA THR A 201 15.42 -17.44 -15.44
C THR A 201 14.21 -16.61 -15.86
N ILE A 202 14.16 -15.36 -15.41
CA ILE A 202 13.21 -14.34 -15.89
C ILE A 202 13.97 -13.43 -16.84
N LEU A 203 13.55 -13.34 -18.10
CA LEU A 203 14.20 -12.48 -19.09
C LEU A 203 13.96 -10.99 -18.77
N ASP A 204 14.92 -10.14 -19.17
CA ASP A 204 14.78 -8.69 -18.98
C ASP A 204 13.55 -8.14 -19.72
N GLY A 205 12.75 -7.33 -19.03
CA GLY A 205 11.52 -6.77 -19.58
C GLY A 205 10.26 -7.61 -19.40
N GLU A 206 10.36 -8.90 -19.08
CA GLU A 206 9.17 -9.75 -18.83
C GLU A 206 8.40 -9.31 -17.58
N MET A 207 9.07 -8.64 -16.65
CA MET A 207 8.49 -8.10 -15.42
C MET A 207 7.89 -6.69 -15.59
N LYS A 208 8.07 -6.04 -16.74
CA LYS A 208 7.49 -4.72 -17.04
C LYS A 208 5.97 -4.76 -17.18
N HIS A 209 5.38 -5.96 -17.22
CA HIS A 209 3.93 -6.19 -17.18
C HIS A 209 3.27 -5.76 -15.85
N GLY A 210 4.05 -5.35 -14.85
CA GLY A 210 3.54 -4.57 -13.71
C GLY A 210 2.95 -3.25 -14.21
N ARG A 211 1.67 -3.28 -14.62
CA ARG A 211 0.92 -2.18 -15.26
C ARG A 211 1.36 -0.84 -14.68
N HIS A 212 2.08 -0.05 -15.48
CA HIS A 212 2.30 1.35 -15.20
C HIS A 212 0.93 2.04 -15.27
N GLN A 213 0.24 2.12 -14.14
CA GLN A 213 -0.99 2.87 -14.04
C GLN A 213 -0.61 4.32 -13.82
N SER A 214 -1.02 5.19 -14.76
CA SER A 214 -0.98 6.62 -14.55
C SER A 214 -1.79 6.98 -13.29
N ARG A 215 -1.32 7.98 -12.56
CA ARG A 215 -2.07 8.50 -11.42
C ARG A 215 -3.27 9.28 -11.93
N ARG A 216 -4.39 9.16 -11.23
CA ARG A 216 -5.62 9.89 -11.58
C ARG A 216 -5.58 11.36 -11.20
N PHE A 217 -4.58 11.80 -10.44
CA PHE A 217 -4.29 13.21 -10.14
C PHE A 217 -2.78 13.47 -10.24
N ASP A 218 -2.43 14.73 -10.46
CA ASP A 218 -1.04 15.14 -10.63
C ASP A 218 -0.32 15.25 -9.27
N VAL A 219 0.43 14.21 -8.92
CA VAL A 219 1.18 14.14 -7.66
C VAL A 219 2.28 15.20 -7.55
N SER A 220 2.75 15.76 -8.66
CA SER A 220 3.78 16.81 -8.65
C SER A 220 3.24 18.15 -8.12
N LYS A 221 1.92 18.31 -8.08
CA LYS A 221 1.23 19.51 -7.61
C LYS A 221 0.76 19.41 -6.15
N VAL A 222 1.02 18.30 -5.46
CA VAL A 222 0.68 18.13 -4.05
C VAL A 222 1.48 19.12 -3.20
N SER A 223 0.79 19.92 -2.39
CA SER A 223 1.42 20.91 -1.51
C SER A 223 2.39 20.27 -0.52
N GLU A 224 3.48 20.99 -0.21
CA GLU A 224 4.47 20.53 0.77
C GLU A 224 3.83 20.19 2.13
N ALA A 225 2.88 21.00 2.59
CA ALA A 225 2.13 20.74 3.84
C ALA A 225 1.40 19.38 3.81
N THR A 226 0.83 19.00 2.67
CA THR A 226 0.20 17.69 2.49
C THR A 226 1.23 16.56 2.52
N GLN A 227 2.37 16.72 1.83
CA GLN A 227 3.45 15.72 1.84
C GLN A 227 4.03 15.53 3.25
N GLN A 228 4.21 16.63 3.97
CA GLN A 228 4.63 16.68 5.36
C GLN A 228 3.67 15.93 6.29
N LYS A 229 2.37 16.18 6.17
CA LYS A 229 1.34 15.46 6.92
C LYS A 229 1.36 13.95 6.63
N ILE A 230 1.55 13.55 5.36
CA ILE A 230 1.71 12.13 5.00
C ILE A 230 2.94 11.51 5.67
N CYS A 231 4.06 12.23 5.69
CA CYS A 231 5.25 11.76 6.40
C CYS A 231 4.99 11.53 7.89
N GLN A 232 4.23 12.41 8.54
CA GLN A 232 3.82 12.23 9.93
C GLN A 232 2.92 11.00 10.12
N ILE A 233 1.93 10.81 9.26
CA ILE A 233 1.04 9.64 9.27
C ILE A 233 1.85 8.34 9.10
N LEU A 234 2.89 8.35 8.27
CA LEU A 234 3.72 7.18 7.94
C LEU A 234 5.06 7.16 8.67
N ALA A 235 5.19 7.88 9.78
CA ALA A 235 6.46 7.99 10.50
C ALA A 235 7.04 6.64 10.92
N LEU A 236 6.19 5.69 11.33
CA LEU A 236 6.62 4.34 11.67
C LEU A 236 7.20 3.58 10.47
N ASP A 237 6.64 3.75 9.27
CA ASP A 237 7.19 3.11 8.07
C ASP A 237 8.58 3.67 7.74
N TYR A 238 8.80 4.98 7.89
CA TYR A 238 10.15 5.54 7.72
C TYR A 238 11.14 4.98 8.74
N CYS A 239 10.77 5.00 10.03
CA CYS A 239 11.67 4.60 11.10
C CYS A 239 11.97 3.10 11.08
N CYS A 240 10.95 2.25 11.02
CA CYS A 240 11.13 0.81 11.17
C CYS A 240 11.67 0.15 9.89
N LEU A 241 11.40 0.74 8.72
CA LEU A 241 11.91 0.22 7.43
C LEU A 241 13.19 0.93 6.98
N ASN A 242 13.74 1.80 7.82
CA ASN A 242 14.99 2.52 7.58
C ASN A 242 15.00 3.29 6.25
N PHE A 243 13.87 3.89 5.87
CA PHE A 243 13.81 4.78 4.71
C PHE A 243 14.35 6.16 5.07
N LYS A 244 15.13 6.74 4.15
CA LYS A 244 15.52 8.14 4.26
C LYS A 244 14.30 9.03 4.12
N LEU A 245 14.11 9.96 5.05
CA LEU A 245 13.08 11.00 4.96
C LEU A 245 13.32 11.86 3.69
N PRO A 246 12.28 12.11 2.88
CA PRO A 246 12.34 13.05 1.78
C PRO A 246 12.59 14.47 2.31
N LYS A 247 13.29 15.31 1.55
CA LYS A 247 13.63 16.69 1.96
C LYS A 247 12.43 17.53 2.40
N VAL A 248 11.28 17.33 1.74
CA VAL A 248 10.02 18.03 2.09
C VAL A 248 9.56 17.71 3.52
N CYS A 249 10.04 16.61 4.11
CA CYS A 249 9.71 16.12 5.45
C CYS A 249 10.83 16.37 6.47
N ASP A 250 11.88 17.14 6.15
CA ASP A 250 12.97 17.40 7.10
C ASP A 250 12.47 18.22 8.33
N ASP A 251 11.50 19.11 8.13
CA ASP A 251 11.03 20.05 9.16
C ASP A 251 9.80 19.58 9.95
N VAL A 252 9.26 18.38 9.69
CA VAL A 252 8.05 17.90 10.37
C VAL A 252 8.28 17.37 11.79
N GLY A 253 9.49 17.56 12.30
CA GLY A 253 9.89 17.15 13.64
C GLY A 253 10.01 15.64 13.80
N LEU A 254 9.97 14.86 12.71
CA LEU A 254 10.10 13.41 12.77
C LEU A 254 11.53 13.00 13.08
N TYR A 255 11.70 12.25 14.16
CA TYR A 255 12.94 11.56 14.45
C TYR A 255 12.65 10.15 14.93
N CYS A 256 13.55 9.24 14.57
CA CYS A 256 13.48 7.84 14.95
C CYS A 256 14.48 7.62 16.09
N ALA A 257 14.00 7.62 17.33
CA ALA A 257 14.82 7.26 18.47
C ALA A 257 14.45 5.86 18.95
N LEU A 258 15.48 5.05 19.18
CA LEU A 258 15.40 3.81 19.93
C LEU A 258 15.54 4.17 21.40
N GLU A 259 14.43 4.38 22.10
CA GLU A 259 14.45 4.68 23.54
C GLU A 259 14.28 3.38 24.33
N GLN A 260 15.16 3.16 25.32
CA GLN A 260 14.93 2.14 26.35
C GLN A 260 13.78 2.59 27.24
N MET A 261 12.77 1.75 27.43
CA MET A 261 11.71 2.06 28.39
C MET A 261 12.21 1.87 29.83
N GLU A 262 12.64 2.95 30.47
CA GLU A 262 12.90 2.95 31.91
C GLU A 262 11.59 2.72 32.69
N GLY A 263 11.58 1.71 33.57
CA GLY A 263 10.54 1.57 34.59
C GLY A 263 9.42 0.55 34.34
N GLN A 264 9.35 -0.12 33.19
CA GLN A 264 8.48 -1.30 33.05
C GLN A 264 9.17 -2.56 33.58
N ARG A 265 8.96 -2.85 34.87
CA ARG A 265 9.20 -4.20 35.43
C ARG A 265 8.18 -5.17 34.80
N MET A 266 8.53 -5.81 33.71
CA MET A 266 7.81 -6.98 33.23
C MET A 266 8.47 -8.27 33.69
N TRP A 267 7.61 -9.19 34.09
CA TRP A 267 7.95 -10.52 34.55
C TRP A 267 8.43 -11.39 33.39
N LYS A 268 9.75 -11.45 33.12
CA LYS A 268 10.50 -12.64 32.62
C LYS A 268 11.97 -12.33 32.38
N LYS A 269 12.73 -13.40 32.16
CA LYS A 269 14.09 -13.69 32.64
C LYS A 269 15.12 -13.70 31.51
N ASP A 270 14.95 -12.84 30.52
CA ASP A 270 15.82 -12.78 29.34
C ASP A 270 16.27 -11.33 29.14
N ASP A 271 17.58 -11.11 28.97
CA ASP A 271 18.25 -9.81 28.91
C ASP A 271 17.99 -9.05 27.59
N SER A 272 16.82 -9.24 26.96
CA SER A 272 16.45 -8.50 25.76
C SER A 272 16.02 -7.07 26.13
N LEU A 273 16.81 -6.09 25.66
CA LEU A 273 16.53 -4.67 25.81
C LEU A 273 15.20 -4.32 25.12
N ASN A 274 14.23 -3.85 25.90
CA ASN A 274 12.98 -3.32 25.36
C ASN A 274 13.25 -1.93 24.79
N VAL A 275 13.21 -1.84 23.46
CA VAL A 275 13.40 -0.61 22.71
C VAL A 275 12.10 -0.24 22.03
N VAL A 276 11.64 0.99 22.21
CA VAL A 276 10.47 1.52 21.50
C VAL A 276 10.92 2.56 20.50
N ILE A 277 10.45 2.43 19.26
CA ILE A 277 10.56 3.49 18.26
C ILE A 277 9.41 4.45 18.51
N ARG A 278 9.72 5.63 19.06
CA ARG A 278 8.76 6.73 19.17
C ARG A 278 9.03 7.73 18.05
N PRO A 279 8.14 7.85 17.05
CA PRO A 279 8.12 9.02 16.20
C PRO A 279 7.55 10.15 17.05
N TRP A 280 8.42 11.01 17.54
CA TRP A 280 7.99 12.26 18.16
C TRP A 280 7.76 13.29 17.04
N GLY A 281 6.73 14.11 17.18
CA GLY A 281 6.65 15.42 16.53
C GLY A 281 7.03 16.48 17.56
N LYS A 282 7.78 17.50 17.17
CA LYS A 282 8.04 18.66 18.03
C LYS A 282 6.76 19.45 18.29
#